data_AF-X1CHL2-F1
#
_entry.id   AF-X1CHL2-F1
#
_cell.length_a   1.000
_cell.length_b   1.000
_cell.length_c   1.000
_cell.angle_alpha   90.00
_cell.angle_beta   90.00
_cell.angle_gamma   90.00
#
_symmetry.space_group_name_H-M   'P 1'
#
loop_
_entity.id
_entity.type
_entity.pdbx_description
1 polymer ?
#
loop_
_entity_poly.entity_id
_entity_poly.type
_entity_poly.pdbx_seq_one_letter_code
_entity_poly.pdbx_strand_id
1 'polypeptide(L)'
;MVKETVKDEVKVMVRFVKKRRSIKDYFSFSKSGIITGAADNDPAGIITYTQVGAFAGTSLLWLPIVTFPMLAVLEEISARIGVVTKKGLNRVIAENFGQKIAIAVALILI
;
A
#
# COMPACT_ATOMS: atom_id res chain seq x y z
N MET A 1 29.72 -0.90 17.56
CA MET A 1 28.51 -0.16 17.13
C MET A 1 27.67 -0.93 16.11
N VAL A 2 28.19 -1.28 14.92
CA VAL A 2 27.41 -1.99 13.87
C VAL A 2 26.93 -3.40 14.26
N LYS A 3 27.68 -4.13 15.11
CA LYS A 3 27.33 -5.51 15.52
C LYS A 3 26.15 -5.61 16.49
N GLU A 4 25.82 -4.55 17.23
CA GLU A 4 24.68 -4.56 18.17
C GLU A 4 23.35 -4.32 17.47
N THR A 5 23.31 -3.40 16.50
CA THR A 5 22.13 -3.12 15.66
C THR A 5 21.65 -4.39 14.93
N VAL A 6 22.57 -5.16 14.35
CA VAL A 6 22.24 -6.42 13.66
C VAL A 6 21.69 -7.47 14.63
N LYS A 7 22.20 -7.51 15.87
CA LYS A 7 21.73 -8.46 16.89
C LYS A 7 20.32 -8.14 17.36
N ASP A 8 19.98 -6.85 17.48
CA ASP A 8 18.64 -6.41 17.84
C ASP A 8 17.63 -6.62 16.70
N GLU A 9 18.01 -6.36 15.44
CA GLU A 9 17.14 -6.69 14.30
C GLU A 9 16.88 -8.19 14.17
N VAL A 10 17.91 -9.02 14.34
CA VAL A 10 17.76 -10.49 14.35
C VAL A 10 16.88 -10.95 15.52
N LYS A 11 17.01 -10.33 16.71
CA LYS A 11 16.20 -10.66 17.89
C LYS A 11 14.73 -10.25 17.73
N VAL A 12 14.47 -9.13 17.06
CA VAL A 12 13.11 -8.68 16.68
C VAL A 12 12.51 -9.62 15.65
N MET A 13 13.28 -10.01 14.63
CA MET A 13 12.84 -10.93 13.58
C MET A 13 12.51 -12.32 14.13
N VAL A 14 13.34 -12.84 15.04
CA VAL A 14 13.12 -14.14 15.71
C VAL A 14 11.93 -14.11 16.67
N ARG A 15 11.64 -12.97 17.33
CA ARG A 15 10.42 -12.80 18.13
C ARG A 15 9.14 -12.81 17.28
N PHE A 16 9.19 -12.28 16.06
CA PHE A 16 8.05 -12.26 15.13
C PHE A 16 7.66 -13.65 14.62
N VAL A 17 8.64 -14.56 14.50
CA VAL A 17 8.41 -15.92 13.95
C VAL A 17 7.78 -16.87 14.97
N LYS A 18 7.91 -16.63 16.29
CA LYS A 18 7.56 -17.62 17.33
C LYS A 18 6.15 -17.51 17.94
N LYS A 19 5.29 -16.60 17.48
CA LYS A 19 3.94 -16.41 18.07
C LYS A 19 2.90 -17.16 17.24
N ARG A 20 2.15 -18.09 17.85
CA ARG A 20 0.91 -18.62 17.25
C ARG A 20 0.03 -17.42 16.93
N ARG A 21 -0.14 -17.08 15.64
CA ARG A 21 -0.91 -15.90 15.25
C ARG A 21 -2.38 -16.18 15.54
N SER A 22 -2.91 -15.53 16.57
CA SER A 22 -4.35 -15.52 16.81
C SER A 22 -5.03 -14.71 15.70
N ILE A 23 -6.32 -14.96 15.43
CA ILE A 23 -7.15 -14.11 14.54
C ILE A 23 -7.03 -12.63 14.94
N LYS A 24 -6.88 -12.33 16.23
CA LYS A 24 -6.66 -10.96 16.74
C LYS A 24 -5.35 -10.35 16.25
N ASP A 25 -4.27 -11.14 16.12
CA ASP A 25 -2.99 -10.67 15.57
C ASP A 25 -3.10 -10.43 14.05
N TYR A 26 -3.92 -11.21 13.33
CA TYR A 26 -4.19 -11.00 11.89
C TYR A 26 -4.93 -9.68 11.64
N PHE A 27 -6.00 -9.40 12.38
CA PHE A 27 -6.71 -8.12 12.31
C PHE A 27 -5.83 -6.94 12.76
N SER A 28 -4.90 -7.14 13.70
CA SER A 28 -3.94 -6.10 14.08
C SER A 28 -2.95 -5.78 12.96
N PHE A 29 -2.56 -6.78 12.16
CA PHE A 29 -1.64 -6.63 11.03
C PHE A 29 -2.32 -6.09 9.77
N SER A 30 -3.57 -6.49 9.48
CA SER A 30 -4.34 -6.06 8.29
C SER A 30 -4.82 -4.60 8.31
N LYS A 31 -4.51 -3.82 9.37
CA LYS A 31 -4.94 -2.42 9.50
C LYS A 31 -4.55 -1.57 8.29
N SER A 32 -3.33 -1.73 7.78
CA SER A 32 -2.85 -0.95 6.62
C SER A 32 -3.65 -1.25 5.36
N GLY A 33 -3.96 -2.53 5.08
CA GLY A 33 -4.72 -2.91 3.90
C GLY A 33 -6.19 -2.47 3.96
N ILE A 34 -6.78 -2.43 5.16
CA ILE A 34 -8.14 -1.90 5.33
C ILE A 34 -8.19 -0.40 5.04
N ILE A 35 -7.19 0.37 5.52
CA ILE A 35 -7.12 1.81 5.26
C ILE A 35 -6.87 2.09 3.78
N THR A 36 -5.97 1.34 3.14
CA THR A 36 -5.68 1.48 1.69
C THR A 36 -6.92 1.16 0.86
N GLY A 37 -7.64 0.08 1.17
CA GLY A 37 -8.85 -0.29 0.44
C GLY A 37 -10.02 0.67 0.67
N ALA A 38 -10.08 1.32 1.84
CA ALA A 38 -11.05 2.39 2.08
C ALA A 38 -10.68 3.67 1.30
N ALA A 39 -9.38 3.97 1.14
CA ALA A 39 -8.91 5.10 0.35
C ALA A 39 -9.12 4.92 -1.15
N ASP A 40 -9.04 3.68 -1.66
CA ASP A 40 -9.24 3.33 -3.07
C ASP A 40 -10.70 3.53 -3.57
N ASN A 41 -11.65 3.71 -2.66
CA ASN A 41 -13.08 3.91 -2.96
C ASN A 41 -13.50 5.37 -2.79
N ASP A 42 -12.84 6.27 -3.53
CA ASP A 42 -13.11 7.70 -3.49
C ASP A 42 -14.32 8.11 -4.37
N PRO A 43 -14.90 9.32 -4.17
CA PRO A 43 -16.05 9.77 -4.95
C PRO A 43 -15.79 9.83 -6.46
N ALA A 44 -14.56 10.15 -6.88
CA ALA A 44 -14.21 10.24 -8.30
C ALA A 44 -14.18 8.85 -8.95
N GLY A 45 -13.65 7.84 -8.26
CA GLY A 45 -13.72 6.43 -8.67
C GLY A 45 -15.17 5.97 -8.82
N ILE A 46 -16.03 6.22 -7.84
CA ILE A 46 -17.45 5.84 -7.88
C ILE A 46 -18.17 6.46 -9.08
N ILE A 47 -17.94 7.75 -9.36
CA ILE A 47 -18.53 8.43 -10.52
C ILE A 47 -18.06 7.78 -11.83
N THR A 48 -16.76 7.51 -11.94
CA THR A 48 -16.17 6.91 -13.16
C THR A 48 -16.72 5.51 -13.41
N TYR A 49 -16.72 4.64 -12.40
CA TYR A 49 -17.25 3.28 -12.53
C TYR A 49 -18.74 3.28 -12.81
N THR A 50 -19.51 4.24 -12.26
CA THR A 50 -20.93 4.41 -12.55
C THR A 50 -21.17 4.86 -13.99
N GLN A 51 -20.41 5.83 -14.48
CA GLN A 51 -20.51 6.33 -15.85
C GLN A 51 -20.14 5.23 -16.85
N VAL A 52 -19.00 4.57 -16.65
CA VAL A 52 -18.56 3.45 -17.49
C VAL A 52 -19.53 2.28 -17.41
N GLY A 53 -20.08 1.99 -16.23
CA GLY A 53 -21.10 0.96 -16.02
C GLY A 53 -22.41 1.28 -16.74
N ALA A 54 -22.82 2.55 -16.79
CA ALA A 54 -24.00 2.98 -17.54
C ALA A 54 -23.82 2.81 -19.06
N PHE A 55 -22.62 3.04 -19.58
CA PHE A 55 -22.32 2.89 -21.02
C PHE A 55 -22.08 1.43 -21.43
N ALA A 56 -21.33 0.66 -20.64
CA ALA A 56 -20.87 -0.67 -21.00
C ALA A 56 -21.71 -1.81 -20.40
N GLY A 57 -22.63 -1.52 -19.48
CA GLY A 57 -23.44 -2.51 -18.80
C GLY A 57 -22.58 -3.57 -18.10
N THR A 58 -22.94 -4.85 -18.26
CA THR A 58 -22.24 -5.98 -17.64
C THR A 58 -21.04 -6.49 -18.43
N SER A 59 -20.74 -5.92 -19.60
CA SER A 59 -19.67 -6.40 -20.48
C SER A 59 -18.27 -6.29 -19.88
N LEU A 60 -18.10 -5.45 -18.85
CA LEU A 60 -16.81 -5.18 -18.19
C LEU A 60 -16.64 -5.90 -16.84
N LEU A 61 -17.57 -6.75 -16.42
CA LEU A 61 -17.50 -7.47 -15.13
C LEU A 61 -16.30 -8.44 -15.02
N TRP A 62 -15.66 -8.77 -16.15
CA TRP A 62 -14.45 -9.58 -16.16
C TRP A 62 -13.18 -8.77 -15.83
N LEU A 63 -13.20 -7.44 -15.96
CA LEU A 63 -12.04 -6.59 -15.67
C LEU A 63 -11.53 -6.73 -14.23
N PRO A 64 -12.39 -6.68 -13.18
CA PRO A 64 -11.96 -6.89 -11.79
C PRO A 64 -11.14 -8.17 -11.59
N ILE A 65 -11.45 -9.25 -12.32
CA ILE A 65 -10.74 -10.52 -12.20
C ILE A 65 -9.27 -10.37 -12.63
N VAL A 66 -9.00 -9.52 -13.63
CA VAL A 66 -7.66 -9.27 -14.16
C VAL A 66 -6.96 -8.13 -13.41
N THR A 67 -7.69 -7.07 -13.06
CA THR A 67 -7.11 -5.89 -12.41
C THR A 67 -6.84 -6.11 -10.92
N PHE A 68 -7.61 -6.94 -10.24
CA PHE A 68 -7.42 -7.24 -8.82
C PHE A 68 -6.03 -7.84 -8.48
N PRO A 69 -5.52 -8.88 -9.17
CA PRO A 69 -4.17 -9.37 -8.90
C PRO A 69 -3.08 -8.35 -9.24
N MET A 70 -3.30 -7.52 -10.26
CA MET A 70 -2.37 -6.44 -10.61
C MET A 70 -2.30 -5.38 -9.50
N LEU A 71 -3.45 -4.97 -8.96
CA LEU A 71 -3.53 -4.05 -7.82
C LEU A 71 -2.89 -4.65 -6.57
N ALA A 72 -3.12 -5.95 -6.29
CA ALA A 72 -2.51 -6.63 -5.15
C ALA A 72 -0.96 -6.59 -5.21
N VAL A 73 -0.36 -6.75 -6.39
CA VAL A 73 1.09 -6.64 -6.58
C VAL A 73 1.58 -5.21 -6.35
N LEU A 74 0.85 -4.20 -6.86
CA LEU A 74 1.19 -2.80 -6.64
C LEU A 74 1.14 -2.43 -5.15
N GLU A 75 0.11 -2.87 -4.43
CA GLU A 75 -0.02 -2.68 -2.98
C GLU A 75 1.09 -3.40 -2.21
N GLU A 76 1.48 -4.61 -2.62
CA GLU A 76 2.60 -5.33 -2.01
C GLU A 76 3.93 -4.56 -2.18
N ILE A 77 4.18 -4.02 -3.38
CA ILE A 77 5.37 -3.22 -3.66
C ILE A 77 5.35 -1.94 -2.82
N SER A 78 4.23 -1.23 -2.77
CA SER A 78 4.05 -0.01 -1.97
C SER A 78 4.29 -0.29 -0.48
N ALA A 79 3.67 -1.34 0.06
CA ALA A 79 3.85 -1.77 1.44
C ALA A 79 5.32 -2.15 1.72
N ARG A 80 5.97 -2.87 0.80
CA ARG A 80 7.38 -3.26 0.92
C ARG A 80 8.30 -2.04 0.95
N ILE A 81 8.08 -1.05 0.08
CA ILE A 81 8.85 0.20 0.07
C ILE A 81 8.67 0.93 1.40
N GLY A 82 7.44 1.05 1.92
CA GLY A 82 7.16 1.69 3.20
C GLY A 82 7.85 0.99 4.39
N VAL A 83 7.87 -0.34 4.40
CA VAL A 83 8.52 -1.13 5.47
C VAL A 83 10.05 -1.03 5.38
N VAL A 84 10.63 -1.11 4.18
CA VAL A 84 12.09 -1.09 3.97
C VAL A 84 12.67 0.31 4.23
N THR A 85 12.03 1.34 3.69
CA THR A 85 12.54 2.71 3.82
C THR A 85 12.19 3.37 5.16
N LYS A 86 11.15 2.86 5.85
CA LYS A 86 10.55 3.46 7.06
C LYS A 86 10.18 4.94 6.87
N LYS A 87 9.93 5.35 5.63
CA LYS A 87 9.60 6.72 5.20
C LYS A 87 8.38 6.68 4.28
N GLY A 88 7.58 7.74 4.29
CA GLY A 88 6.45 7.87 3.36
C GLY A 88 6.92 8.09 1.92
N LEU A 89 6.08 7.74 0.93
CA LEU A 89 6.39 7.86 -0.50
C LEU A 89 6.88 9.28 -0.87
N ASN A 90 6.20 10.32 -0.39
CA ASN A 90 6.61 11.71 -0.62
C ASN A 90 8.01 12.03 -0.09
N ARG A 91 8.41 11.42 1.03
CA ARG A 91 9.75 11.59 1.61
C ARG A 91 10.81 10.87 0.77
N VAL A 92 10.50 9.67 0.28
CA VAL A 92 11.37 8.93 -0.64
C VAL A 92 11.57 9.69 -1.95
N ILE A 93 10.50 10.27 -2.51
CA ILE A 93 10.59 11.09 -3.72
C ILE A 93 11.40 12.37 -3.46
N ALA A 94 11.17 13.05 -2.33
CA ALA A 94 11.89 14.27 -1.98
C ALA A 94 13.41 14.03 -1.80
N GLU A 95 13.81 12.87 -1.30
CA GLU A 95 15.22 12.52 -1.09
C GLU A 95 15.93 12.14 -2.40
N ASN A 96 15.23 11.55 -3.38
CA ASN A 96 15.83 11.13 -4.65
C ASN A 96 15.73 12.20 -5.77
N PHE A 97 14.65 12.99 -5.79
CA PHE A 97 14.34 13.93 -6.86
C PHE A 97 14.22 15.40 -6.39
N GLY A 98 14.41 15.65 -5.10
CA GLY A 98 14.31 16.98 -4.50
C GLY A 98 12.89 17.38 -4.10
N GLN A 99 12.79 18.32 -3.17
CA GLN A 99 11.51 18.73 -2.55
C GLN A 99 10.50 19.32 -3.55
N LYS A 100 10.96 20.05 -4.57
CA LYS A 100 10.07 20.68 -5.56
C LYS A 100 9.29 19.65 -6.37
N ILE A 101 9.96 18.57 -6.78
CA ILE A 101 9.33 17.48 -7.54
C ILE A 101 8.38 16.69 -6.64
N ALA A 102 8.77 16.41 -5.38
CA ALA A 102 7.89 15.73 -4.45
C ALA A 102 6.59 16.51 -4.16
N ILE A 103 6.67 17.83 -4.01
CA ILE A 103 5.50 18.69 -3.83
C ILE A 103 4.65 18.73 -5.11
N ALA A 104 5.26 18.86 -6.28
CA ALA A 104 4.53 18.84 -7.55
C ALA A 104 3.76 17.53 -7.75
N VAL A 105 4.40 16.38 -7.47
CA VAL A 105 3.76 15.06 -7.55
C VAL A 105 2.63 14.94 -6.53
N ALA A 106 2.84 15.39 -5.29
CA ALA A 106 1.81 15.36 -4.26
C ALA A 106 0.59 16.24 -4.62
N LEU A 107 0.80 17.38 -5.28
CA LEU A 107 -0.28 18.26 -5.73
C LEU A 107 -1.06 17.72 -6.94
N ILE A 108 -0.42 16.92 -7.80
CA ILE A 108 -1.11 16.27 -8.94
C ILE A 108 -1.96 15.09 -8.47
N LEU A 109 -1.54 14.41 -7.40
CA LEU A 109 -2.21 13.23 -6.85
C LEU A 109 -3.41 13.55 -5.94
N ILE A 110 -3.60 14.82 -5.57
CA ILE A 110 -4.72 15.33 -4.77
C ILE A 110 -5.73 15.99 -5.69
#